data_AF-A0A2U4ACZ3-F1
#
_entry.id   AF-A0A2U4ACZ3-F1
#
_cell.length_a   1.000
_cell.length_b   1.000
_cell.length_c   1.000
_cell.angle_alpha   90.00
_cell.angle_beta   90.00
_cell.angle_gamma   90.00
#
_symmetry.space_group_name_H-M   'P 1'
#
loop_
_entity.id
_entity.type
_entity.pdbx_description
1 polymer ?
#
loop_
_entity_poly.entity_id
_entity_poly.type
_entity_poly.pdbx_seq_one_letter_code
_entity_poly.pdbx_strand_id
1 'polypeptide(L)'
;MAYPRYGGGLGNFSNQMQMGQPMPGTGPAVLPGGYPAYPAYPDSYSSAGDPMWTYFTAVADQDGEVDAEELQKCLTQSGISGTFSPFSLETCRIMIAMLDRDYTGKMGFNEFKELWAALNAWKQNFITVDKDGSGTVERHELNQAIAAMGYRLSPQTLTTIVKRYSKNGRIFFDDYVACCVKLRALTDFFRRRDHLRQGVVSFIYDDFLQGTMTI
;
A
#
# COMPACT_ATOMS: atom_id res chain seq x y z
N MET A 1 -42.77 7.66 -5.96
CA MET A 1 -42.09 6.84 -4.94
C MET A 1 -41.24 7.80 -4.10
N ALA A 2 -41.76 8.58 -3.15
CA ALA A 2 -42.48 8.29 -1.91
C ALA A 2 -41.62 7.54 -0.87
N TYR A 3 -40.90 8.31 -0.04
CA TYR A 3 -40.31 7.87 1.24
C TYR A 3 -41.37 7.88 2.35
N PRO A 4 -41.36 6.95 3.31
CA PRO A 4 -42.13 7.09 4.55
C PRO A 4 -41.34 7.83 5.64
N ARG A 5 -41.93 8.91 6.16
CA ARG A 5 -41.64 9.54 7.45
C ARG A 5 -42.34 8.78 8.58
N TYR A 6 -41.69 8.65 9.74
CA TYR A 6 -42.28 8.62 11.09
C TYR A 6 -41.36 9.53 11.95
N GLY A 7 -41.81 10.62 12.58
CA GLY A 7 -42.72 10.69 13.75
C GLY A 7 -41.90 10.30 15.00
N GLY A 8 -41.48 11.16 15.93
CA GLY A 8 -42.16 12.26 16.61
C GLY A 8 -42.32 11.86 18.09
N GLY A 9 -41.50 12.41 19.00
CA GLY A 9 -41.55 12.09 20.44
C GLY A 9 -40.70 13.05 21.28
N LEU A 10 -41.36 14.06 21.83
CA LEU A 10 -40.83 15.02 22.81
C LEU A 10 -40.84 14.39 24.21
N GLY A 11 -39.73 14.50 24.94
CA GLY A 11 -39.62 14.20 26.36
C GLY A 11 -38.69 15.20 27.03
N ASN A 12 -39.27 16.08 27.84
CA ASN A 12 -38.63 17.20 28.54
C ASN A 12 -38.31 16.77 29.98
N PHE A 13 -37.04 16.81 30.42
CA PHE A 13 -36.69 16.74 31.84
C PHE A 13 -35.53 17.69 32.16
N SER A 14 -35.75 18.48 33.21
CA SER A 14 -34.97 19.62 33.65
C SER A 14 -33.89 19.24 34.67
N ASN A 15 -32.83 20.08 34.69
CA ASN A 15 -32.09 20.56 35.86
C ASN A 15 -31.25 19.57 36.70
N GLN A 16 -29.91 19.73 36.70
CA GLN A 16 -29.13 20.23 37.85
C GLN A 16 -27.61 20.08 37.63
N MET A 17 -26.88 21.17 37.84
CA MET A 17 -25.43 21.21 38.00
C MET A 17 -25.02 20.50 39.30
N GLN A 18 -23.99 19.65 39.26
CA GLN A 18 -23.23 19.28 40.45
C GLN A 18 -21.76 19.07 40.13
N MET A 19 -20.93 19.92 40.74
CA MET A 19 -19.47 19.84 40.81
C MET A 19 -19.05 18.62 41.67
N GLY A 20 -18.15 17.78 41.14
CA GLY A 20 -17.52 16.67 41.86
C GLY A 20 -16.16 16.30 41.25
N GLN A 21 -15.13 16.30 42.08
CA GLN A 21 -13.69 16.16 41.78
C GLN A 21 -13.24 14.73 41.31
N PRO A 22 -11.97 14.57 40.84
CA PRO A 22 -11.61 13.55 39.85
C PRO A 22 -11.18 12.21 40.46
N MET A 23 -11.43 11.12 39.72
CA MET A 23 -10.87 9.78 39.97
C MET A 23 -9.86 9.41 38.88
N PRO A 24 -8.84 8.59 39.20
CA PRO A 24 -7.60 8.47 38.43
C PRO A 24 -7.77 7.60 37.18
N GLY A 25 -7.15 8.06 36.10
CA GLY A 25 -7.22 7.42 34.79
C GLY A 25 -6.46 6.09 34.73
N THR A 26 -7.20 5.02 34.47
CA THR A 26 -6.68 3.83 33.80
C THR A 26 -7.13 3.89 32.34
N GLY A 27 -6.30 4.49 31.48
CA GLY A 27 -6.51 4.49 30.03
C GLY A 27 -6.25 3.10 29.44
N PRO A 28 -7.09 2.61 28.52
CA PRO A 28 -6.84 1.34 27.85
C PRO A 28 -5.90 1.49 26.65
N ALA A 29 -4.95 0.56 26.57
CA ALA A 29 -4.33 -0.05 25.40
C ALA A 29 -3.93 0.88 24.22
N VAL A 30 -2.67 1.31 24.25
CA VAL A 30 -1.95 1.77 23.07
C VAL A 30 -1.77 0.58 22.11
N LEU A 31 -2.41 0.62 20.93
CA LEU A 31 -2.11 -0.29 19.83
C LEU A 31 -0.85 0.21 19.10
N PRO A 32 0.26 -0.56 19.03
CA PRO A 32 1.41 -0.17 18.25
C PRO A 32 1.22 -0.71 16.82
N GLY A 33 0.94 0.18 15.87
CA GLY A 33 0.72 -0.19 14.46
C GLY A 33 1.35 0.78 13.46
N GLY A 34 2.36 1.54 13.88
CA GLY A 34 3.19 2.31 12.95
C GLY A 34 4.07 1.36 12.16
N TYR A 35 4.08 1.51 10.83
CA TYR A 35 5.16 0.98 10.01
C TYR A 35 6.50 1.42 10.62
N PRO A 36 7.56 0.59 10.60
CA PRO A 36 8.89 1.16 10.67
C PRO A 36 8.99 2.16 9.52
N ALA A 37 9.18 3.43 9.84
CA ALA A 37 9.54 4.42 8.85
C ALA A 37 10.77 3.86 8.14
N TYR A 38 10.66 3.61 6.83
CA TYR A 38 11.84 3.38 6.01
C TYR A 38 12.78 4.57 6.24
N PRO A 39 14.11 4.37 6.29
CA PRO A 39 15.02 5.48 6.46
C PRO A 39 14.69 6.51 5.37
N ALA A 40 14.19 7.67 5.78
CA ALA A 40 14.05 8.79 4.88
C ALA A 40 15.47 9.13 4.44
N TYR A 41 15.77 8.94 3.15
CA TYR A 41 17.04 9.39 2.60
C TYR A 41 17.09 10.91 2.75
N PRO A 42 18.12 11.48 3.40
CA PRO A 42 18.29 12.93 3.44
C PRO A 42 18.38 13.47 2.01
N ASP A 43 17.67 14.56 1.71
CA ASP A 43 17.61 15.25 0.40
C ASP A 43 18.96 15.81 -0.10
N SER A 44 20.08 15.50 0.55
CA SER A 44 21.39 16.12 0.31
C SER A 44 22.47 15.17 -0.24
N TYR A 45 22.12 13.98 -0.72
CA TYR A 45 23.08 13.09 -1.38
C TYR A 45 23.09 13.33 -2.90
N SER A 46 24.27 13.71 -3.41
CA SER A 46 24.54 13.80 -4.85
C SER A 46 24.16 12.47 -5.53
N SER A 47 23.12 12.50 -6.38
CA SER A 47 22.56 11.30 -7.02
C SER A 47 23.61 10.47 -7.77
N ALA A 48 24.66 11.12 -8.28
CA ALA A 48 25.75 10.50 -9.04
C ALA A 48 26.56 9.42 -8.28
N GLY A 49 26.47 9.33 -6.95
CA GLY A 49 27.19 8.35 -6.14
C GLY A 49 26.40 7.08 -5.80
N ASP A 50 25.11 7.02 -6.14
CA ASP A 50 24.24 5.88 -5.81
C ASP A 50 24.35 4.80 -6.90
N PRO A 51 24.63 3.52 -6.57
CA PRO A 51 24.56 2.44 -7.54
C PRO A 51 23.22 2.38 -8.31
N MET A 52 22.11 2.77 -7.67
CA MET A 52 20.79 2.85 -8.28
C MET A 52 20.69 3.97 -9.33
N TRP A 53 21.48 5.03 -9.22
CA TRP A 53 21.50 6.11 -10.20
C TRP A 53 21.98 5.62 -11.58
N THR A 54 22.89 4.66 -11.61
CA THR A 54 23.35 4.06 -12.87
C THR A 54 22.21 3.31 -13.57
N TYR A 55 21.40 2.55 -12.82
CA TYR A 55 20.27 1.82 -13.39
C TYR A 55 19.14 2.77 -13.81
N PHE A 56 18.89 3.82 -13.02
CA PHE A 56 17.90 4.84 -13.32
C PHE A 56 18.27 5.64 -14.57
N THR A 57 19.48 6.21 -14.63
CA THR A 57 19.91 7.01 -15.79
C THR A 57 20.13 6.21 -17.07
N ALA A 58 20.32 4.89 -16.96
CA ALA A 58 20.36 4.02 -18.14
C ALA A 58 18.99 3.86 -18.81
N VAL A 59 17.89 4.12 -18.10
CA VAL A 59 16.53 3.96 -18.62
C VAL A 59 15.72 5.25 -18.66
N ALA A 60 16.09 6.26 -17.88
CA ALA A 60 15.38 7.53 -17.81
C ALA A 60 15.58 8.31 -19.10
N ASP A 61 14.50 8.89 -19.58
CA ASP A 61 14.48 9.73 -20.78
C ASP A 61 15.11 11.11 -20.49
N GLN A 62 15.12 11.99 -21.50
CA GLN A 62 15.72 13.33 -21.40
C GLN A 62 15.06 14.24 -20.35
N ASP A 63 13.86 13.90 -19.89
CA ASP A 63 13.13 14.60 -18.83
C ASP A 63 13.59 14.21 -17.42
N GLY A 64 14.41 13.17 -17.28
CA GLY A 64 14.91 12.70 -15.99
C GLY A 64 13.87 11.92 -15.18
N GLU A 65 12.83 11.42 -15.84
CA GLU A 65 11.79 10.57 -15.26
C GLU A 65 11.73 9.22 -15.98
N VAL A 66 11.02 8.26 -15.38
CA VAL A 66 10.92 6.88 -15.87
C VAL A 66 9.46 6.49 -16.04
N ASP A 67 9.08 6.07 -17.24
CA ASP A 67 7.76 5.52 -17.54
C ASP A 67 7.68 4.00 -17.23
N ALA A 68 6.50 3.39 -17.46
CA ALA A 68 6.28 1.99 -17.14
C ALA A 68 7.12 1.01 -17.96
N GLU A 69 7.42 1.31 -19.22
CA GLU A 69 8.25 0.47 -20.09
C GLU A 69 9.73 0.56 -19.70
N GLU A 70 10.17 1.77 -19.39
CA GLU A 70 11.52 2.06 -18.89
C GLU A 70 11.75 1.42 -17.52
N LEU A 71 10.76 1.51 -16.62
CA LEU A 71 10.79 0.85 -15.32
C LEU A 71 10.89 -0.68 -15.50
N GLN A 72 10.11 -1.27 -16.41
CA GLN A 72 10.16 -2.71 -16.67
C GLN A 72 11.56 -3.14 -17.13
N LYS A 73 12.17 -2.40 -18.06
CA LYS A 73 13.54 -2.65 -18.54
C LYS A 73 14.54 -2.54 -17.39
N CYS A 74 14.44 -1.48 -16.59
CA CYS A 74 15.30 -1.23 -15.44
C CYS A 74 15.26 -2.37 -14.43
N LEU A 75 14.05 -2.74 -13.98
CA LEU A 75 13.86 -3.82 -13.00
C LEU A 75 14.37 -5.16 -13.55
N THR A 76 14.19 -5.42 -14.84
CA THR A 76 14.71 -6.63 -15.51
C THR A 76 16.25 -6.64 -15.52
N GLN A 77 16.88 -5.55 -15.95
CA GLN A 77 18.35 -5.43 -16.01
C GLN A 77 19.00 -5.45 -14.63
N SER A 78 18.33 -4.91 -13.64
CA SER A 78 18.79 -4.88 -12.26
C SER A 78 18.81 -6.26 -11.58
N GLY A 79 18.12 -7.25 -12.17
CA GLY A 79 18.05 -8.61 -11.63
C GLY A 79 17.23 -8.72 -10.35
N ILE A 80 16.40 -7.72 -9.99
CA ILE A 80 15.61 -7.75 -8.76
C ILE A 80 14.62 -8.91 -8.73
N SER A 81 14.09 -9.34 -9.87
CA SER A 81 13.26 -10.56 -9.97
C SER A 81 14.06 -11.85 -9.75
N GLY A 82 15.39 -11.82 -9.87
CA GLY A 82 16.25 -13.00 -9.69
C GLY A 82 15.88 -14.12 -10.67
N THR A 83 15.55 -15.28 -10.13
CA THR A 83 15.10 -16.46 -10.91
C THR A 83 13.60 -16.45 -11.22
N PHE A 84 12.85 -15.49 -10.67
CA PHE A 84 11.41 -15.35 -10.96
C PHE A 84 11.19 -14.67 -12.31
N SER A 85 9.97 -14.80 -12.83
CA SER A 85 9.58 -14.11 -14.06
C SER A 85 9.76 -12.58 -13.92
N PRO A 86 10.12 -11.89 -15.02
CA PRO A 86 10.13 -10.44 -15.06
C PRO A 86 8.77 -9.85 -14.70
N PHE A 87 8.75 -8.62 -14.19
CA PHE A 87 7.50 -7.92 -13.90
C PHE A 87 6.70 -7.66 -15.18
N SER A 88 5.38 -7.79 -15.10
CA SER A 88 4.51 -7.38 -16.19
C SER A 88 4.45 -5.85 -16.29
N LEU A 89 4.10 -5.35 -17.48
CA LEU A 89 3.94 -3.91 -17.71
C LEU A 89 2.85 -3.31 -16.80
N GLU A 90 1.79 -4.09 -16.54
CA GLU A 90 0.73 -3.71 -15.62
C GLU A 90 1.27 -3.53 -14.20
N THR A 91 2.10 -4.45 -13.71
CA THR A 91 2.76 -4.31 -12.41
C THR A 91 3.64 -3.05 -12.37
N CYS A 92 4.34 -2.74 -13.45
CA CYS A 92 5.16 -1.52 -13.52
C CYS A 92 4.30 -0.24 -13.45
N ARG A 93 3.14 -0.21 -14.12
CA ARG A 93 2.20 0.93 -14.04
C ARG A 93 1.69 1.17 -12.63
N ILE A 94 1.26 0.12 -11.93
CA ILE A 94 0.77 0.25 -10.56
C ILE A 94 1.89 0.63 -9.58
N MET A 95 3.14 0.23 -9.84
CA MET A 95 4.31 0.66 -9.05
C MET A 95 4.54 2.17 -9.17
N ILE A 96 4.42 2.71 -10.38
CA ILE A 96 4.49 4.15 -10.64
C ILE A 96 3.34 4.85 -9.93
N ALA A 97 2.11 4.44 -10.19
CA ALA A 97 0.92 5.04 -9.58
C ALA A 97 0.91 5.06 -8.04
N MET A 98 1.58 4.09 -7.39
CA MET A 98 1.71 4.07 -5.93
C MET A 98 2.55 5.23 -5.39
N LEU A 99 3.53 5.70 -6.15
CA LEU A 99 4.52 6.69 -5.72
C LEU A 99 4.41 8.02 -6.45
N ASP A 100 3.69 8.06 -7.57
CA ASP A 100 3.38 9.25 -8.36
C ASP A 100 2.48 10.20 -7.55
N ARG A 101 3.12 11.17 -6.88
CA ARG A 101 2.45 12.13 -5.99
C ARG A 101 1.91 13.34 -6.74
N ASP A 102 2.46 13.63 -7.91
CA ASP A 102 2.14 14.81 -8.73
C ASP A 102 1.30 14.48 -9.97
N TYR A 103 0.94 13.20 -10.15
CA TYR A 103 0.10 12.70 -11.23
C TYR A 103 0.71 12.93 -12.61
N THR A 104 2.04 12.87 -12.70
CA THR A 104 2.80 12.96 -13.95
C THR A 104 2.64 11.68 -14.79
N GLY A 105 2.28 10.56 -14.15
CA GLY A 105 2.27 9.24 -14.76
C GLY A 105 3.67 8.65 -14.96
N LYS A 106 4.70 9.32 -14.41
CA LYS A 106 6.11 8.94 -14.50
C LYS A 106 6.73 8.89 -13.10
N MET A 107 7.94 8.37 -13.01
CA MET A 107 8.66 8.18 -11.75
C MET A 107 9.99 8.92 -11.75
N GLY A 108 10.15 9.84 -10.79
CA GLY A 108 11.43 10.50 -10.54
C GLY A 108 12.41 9.62 -9.75
N PHE A 109 13.68 10.04 -9.65
CA PHE A 109 14.71 9.23 -8.97
C PHE A 109 14.46 9.00 -7.48
N ASN A 110 13.88 9.97 -6.78
CA ASN A 110 13.56 9.81 -5.34
C ASN A 110 12.48 8.76 -5.12
N GLU A 111 11.44 8.78 -5.96
CA GLU A 111 10.38 7.76 -5.97
C GLU A 111 10.94 6.39 -6.36
N PHE A 112 11.85 6.34 -7.34
CA PHE A 112 12.53 5.11 -7.71
C PHE A 112 13.30 4.46 -6.55
N LYS A 113 14.01 5.25 -5.73
CA LYS A 113 14.66 4.73 -4.50
C LYS A 113 13.66 4.18 -3.50
N GLU A 114 12.54 4.88 -3.30
CA GLU A 114 11.45 4.40 -2.42
C GLU A 114 10.86 3.08 -2.94
N LEU A 115 10.64 2.98 -4.25
CA LEU A 115 10.17 1.75 -4.91
C LEU A 115 11.16 0.62 -4.72
N TRP A 116 12.44 0.86 -4.96
CA TRP A 116 13.49 -0.13 -4.87
C TRP A 116 13.60 -0.73 -3.46
N ALA A 117 13.53 0.12 -2.43
CA ALA A 117 13.51 -0.34 -1.04
C ALA A 117 12.26 -1.19 -0.74
N ALA A 118 11.09 -0.78 -1.24
CA ALA A 118 9.84 -1.53 -1.08
C ALA A 118 9.87 -2.89 -1.79
N LEU A 119 10.37 -2.95 -3.02
CA LEU A 119 10.51 -4.19 -3.80
C LEU A 119 11.44 -5.18 -3.11
N ASN A 120 12.56 -4.72 -2.55
CA ASN A 120 13.44 -5.59 -1.77
C ASN A 120 12.75 -6.13 -0.52
N ALA A 121 12.01 -5.29 0.21
CA ALA A 121 11.26 -5.74 1.38
C ALA A 121 10.19 -6.79 1.02
N TRP A 122 9.43 -6.57 -0.06
CA TRP A 122 8.45 -7.53 -0.54
C TRP A 122 9.07 -8.82 -1.04
N LYS A 123 10.22 -8.76 -1.73
CA LYS A 123 10.98 -9.94 -2.16
C LYS A 123 11.45 -10.77 -0.97
N GLN A 124 12.03 -10.12 0.04
CA GLN A 124 12.44 -10.82 1.27
C GLN A 124 11.26 -11.45 1.99
N ASN A 125 10.12 -10.75 2.05
CA ASN A 125 8.90 -11.29 2.62
C ASN A 125 8.39 -12.51 1.82
N PHE A 126 8.37 -12.42 0.49
CA PHE A 126 7.98 -13.51 -0.41
C PHE A 126 8.82 -14.77 -0.15
N ILE A 127 10.15 -14.63 -0.12
CA ILE A 127 11.07 -15.74 0.16
C ILE A 127 10.86 -16.31 1.57
N THR A 128 10.51 -15.46 2.55
CA THR A 128 10.28 -15.89 3.93
C THR A 128 8.98 -16.68 4.08
N VAL A 129 7.94 -16.34 3.32
CA VAL A 129 6.63 -17.01 3.41
C VAL A 129 6.52 -18.23 2.52
N ASP A 130 7.22 -18.28 1.39
CA ASP A 130 7.35 -19.43 0.48
C ASP A 130 8.26 -20.50 1.09
N LYS A 131 7.76 -21.18 2.13
CA LYS A 131 8.57 -22.14 2.92
C LYS A 131 8.86 -23.43 2.17
N ASP A 132 8.00 -23.80 1.23
CA ASP A 132 8.18 -24.97 0.39
C ASP A 132 9.11 -24.69 -0.82
N GLY A 133 9.50 -23.43 -1.03
CA GLY A 133 10.38 -23.02 -2.11
C GLY A 133 9.74 -23.24 -3.48
N SER A 134 8.41 -23.20 -3.56
CA SER A 134 7.66 -23.42 -4.79
C SER A 134 7.80 -22.29 -5.81
N GLY A 135 8.32 -21.14 -5.39
CA GLY A 135 8.33 -19.91 -6.18
C GLY A 135 6.94 -19.29 -6.31
N THR A 136 6.02 -19.67 -5.42
CA THR A 136 4.63 -19.20 -5.39
C THR A 136 4.15 -19.00 -3.97
N VAL A 137 3.08 -18.23 -3.81
CA VAL A 137 2.44 -17.99 -2.52
C VAL A 137 1.02 -18.55 -2.52
N GLU A 138 0.72 -19.39 -1.55
CA GLU A 138 -0.62 -19.91 -1.30
C GLU A 138 -1.40 -19.03 -0.30
N ARG A 139 -2.69 -19.30 -0.12
CA ARG A 139 -3.57 -18.49 0.76
C ARG A 139 -3.04 -18.32 2.18
N HIS A 140 -2.49 -19.38 2.77
CA HIS A 140 -2.03 -19.37 4.16
C HIS A 140 -0.71 -18.61 4.31
N GLU A 141 0.14 -18.62 3.28
CA GLU A 141 1.39 -17.84 3.18
C GLU A 141 1.09 -16.37 2.93
N LEU A 142 0.12 -16.06 2.05
CA LEU A 142 -0.31 -14.67 1.82
C LEU A 142 -0.85 -14.04 3.11
N ASN A 143 -1.59 -14.79 3.93
CA ASN A 143 -2.06 -14.30 5.23
C ASN A 143 -0.89 -13.91 6.15
N GLN A 144 0.16 -14.73 6.19
CA GLN A 144 1.37 -14.46 6.97
C GLN A 144 2.12 -13.25 6.41
N ALA A 145 2.24 -13.13 5.09
CA ALA A 145 2.87 -12.01 4.41
C ALA A 145 2.18 -10.68 4.74
N ILE A 146 0.85 -10.63 4.58
CA ILE A 146 0.02 -9.45 4.85
C ILE A 146 0.10 -9.05 6.33
N ALA A 147 0.08 -10.02 7.25
CA ALA A 147 0.24 -9.77 8.67
C ALA A 147 1.65 -9.23 9.00
N ALA A 148 2.70 -9.76 8.38
CA ALA A 148 4.07 -9.28 8.54
C ALA A 148 4.26 -7.85 7.98
N MET A 149 3.48 -7.47 6.97
CA MET A 149 3.37 -6.08 6.49
C MET A 149 2.49 -5.20 7.40
N GLY A 150 2.01 -5.68 8.55
CA GLY A 150 1.23 -4.90 9.51
C GLY A 150 -0.24 -4.68 9.14
N TYR A 151 -0.75 -5.38 8.11
CA TYR A 151 -2.16 -5.27 7.72
C TYR A 151 -3.00 -6.33 8.43
N ARG A 152 -4.22 -5.95 8.85
CA ARG A 152 -5.22 -6.84 9.43
C ARG A 152 -6.44 -6.89 8.54
N LEU A 153 -6.53 -7.92 7.71
CA LEU A 153 -7.66 -8.11 6.80
C LEU A 153 -8.63 -9.16 7.33
N SER A 154 -9.90 -9.02 6.99
CA SER A 154 -10.89 -10.05 7.28
C SER A 154 -10.60 -11.33 6.46
N PRO A 155 -10.97 -12.53 6.95
CA PRO A 155 -10.82 -13.76 6.18
C PRO A 155 -11.55 -13.72 4.82
N GLN A 156 -12.65 -12.98 4.74
CA GLN A 156 -13.43 -12.77 3.52
C GLN A 156 -12.63 -11.95 2.51
N THR A 157 -12.10 -10.80 2.93
CA THR A 157 -11.24 -9.92 2.10
C THR A 157 -10.03 -10.66 1.57
N LEU A 158 -9.32 -11.39 2.44
CA LEU A 158 -8.16 -12.20 2.04
C LEU A 158 -8.53 -13.22 0.96
N THR A 159 -9.68 -13.89 1.11
CA THR A 159 -10.13 -14.89 0.14
C THR A 159 -10.42 -14.27 -1.23
N THR A 160 -10.98 -13.06 -1.26
CA THR A 160 -11.18 -12.31 -2.52
C THR A 160 -9.85 -11.92 -3.15
N ILE A 161 -8.88 -11.46 -2.36
CA ILE A 161 -7.54 -11.12 -2.84
C ILE A 161 -6.86 -12.35 -3.46
N VAL A 162 -6.85 -13.48 -2.76
CA VAL A 162 -6.28 -14.74 -3.30
C VAL A 162 -6.94 -15.10 -4.63
N LYS A 163 -8.27 -15.10 -4.70
CA LYS A 163 -8.98 -15.40 -5.96
C LYS A 163 -8.62 -14.46 -7.10
N ARG A 164 -8.33 -13.19 -6.81
CA ARG A 164 -8.00 -12.17 -7.81
C ARG A 164 -6.58 -12.30 -8.38
N TYR A 165 -5.62 -12.73 -7.56
CA TYR A 165 -4.20 -12.78 -7.92
C TYR A 165 -3.65 -14.20 -8.13
N SER A 166 -4.37 -15.24 -7.70
CA SER A 166 -3.92 -16.61 -7.87
C SER A 166 -4.24 -17.16 -9.26
N LYS A 167 -3.32 -17.98 -9.78
CA LYS A 167 -3.51 -18.87 -10.92
C LYS A 167 -3.42 -20.30 -10.38
N ASN A 168 -4.52 -21.05 -10.47
CA ASN A 168 -4.63 -22.40 -9.89
C ASN A 168 -4.31 -22.47 -8.38
N GLY A 169 -4.72 -21.46 -7.62
CA GLY A 169 -4.51 -21.40 -6.16
C GLY A 169 -3.11 -20.93 -5.73
N ARG A 170 -2.23 -20.63 -6.69
CA ARG A 170 -0.86 -20.16 -6.47
C ARG A 170 -0.68 -18.73 -6.99
N ILE A 171 -0.04 -17.87 -6.21
CA ILE A 171 0.25 -16.48 -6.57
C ILE A 171 1.73 -16.40 -6.94
N PHE A 172 2.03 -16.03 -8.19
CA PHE A 172 3.40 -15.88 -8.66
C PHE A 172 4.01 -14.56 -8.16
N PHE A 173 5.34 -14.45 -8.22
CA PHE A 173 6.05 -13.28 -7.70
C PHE A 173 5.53 -11.94 -8.27
N ASP A 174 5.30 -11.85 -9.59
CA ASP A 174 4.71 -10.65 -10.22
C ASP A 174 3.34 -10.30 -9.64
N ASP A 175 2.43 -11.28 -9.57
CA ASP A 175 1.07 -11.12 -9.02
C ASP A 175 1.11 -10.78 -7.51
N TYR A 176 2.07 -11.32 -6.76
CA TYR A 176 2.28 -11.03 -5.35
C TYR A 176 2.74 -9.58 -5.15
N VAL A 177 3.72 -9.12 -5.92
CA VAL A 177 4.18 -7.73 -5.86
C VAL A 177 3.07 -6.78 -6.26
N ALA A 178 2.32 -7.10 -7.34
CA ALA A 178 1.16 -6.32 -7.75
C ALA A 178 0.11 -6.19 -6.63
N CYS A 179 -0.16 -7.28 -5.92
CA CYS A 179 -1.04 -7.29 -4.76
C CYS A 179 -0.51 -6.38 -3.64
N CYS A 180 0.78 -6.48 -3.30
CA CYS A 180 1.40 -5.67 -2.24
C CYS A 180 1.40 -4.17 -2.56
N VAL A 181 1.71 -3.81 -3.81
CA VAL A 181 1.68 -2.42 -4.31
C VAL A 181 0.27 -1.86 -4.17
N LYS A 182 -0.73 -2.56 -4.71
CA LYS A 182 -2.12 -2.09 -4.70
C LYS A 182 -2.69 -2.01 -3.27
N LEU A 183 -2.36 -2.99 -2.41
CA LEU A 183 -2.74 -2.98 -1.01
C LEU A 183 -2.15 -1.79 -0.26
N ARG A 184 -0.87 -1.48 -0.48
CA ARG A 184 -0.20 -0.31 0.10
C ARG A 184 -0.84 0.98 -0.37
N ALA A 185 -0.95 1.17 -1.68
CA ALA A 185 -1.46 2.40 -2.26
C ALA A 185 -2.90 2.71 -1.81
N LEU A 186 -3.79 1.70 -1.81
CA LEU A 186 -5.17 1.87 -1.33
C LEU A 186 -5.25 2.08 0.20
N THR A 187 -4.36 1.45 0.97
CA THR A 187 -4.31 1.68 2.42
C THR A 187 -3.83 3.09 2.74
N ASP A 188 -2.82 3.59 2.02
CA ASP A 188 -2.33 4.96 2.19
C ASP A 188 -3.39 5.98 1.75
N PHE A 189 -4.09 5.73 0.65
CA PHE A 189 -5.24 6.52 0.19
C PHE A 189 -6.34 6.61 1.26
N PHE A 190 -6.68 5.48 1.88
CA PHE A 190 -7.67 5.41 2.97
C PHE A 190 -7.18 6.16 4.23
N ARG A 191 -5.95 5.88 4.68
CA ARG A 191 -5.38 6.46 5.91
C ARG A 191 -5.21 7.97 5.85
N ARG A 192 -4.91 8.53 4.66
CA ARG A 192 -4.84 9.99 4.47
C ARG A 192 -6.17 10.69 4.75
N ARG A 193 -7.30 9.98 4.61
CA ARG A 193 -8.65 10.51 4.84
C ARG A 193 -9.26 10.06 6.18
N ASP A 194 -8.75 9.00 6.80
CA ASP A 194 -9.13 8.57 8.15
C ASP A 194 -8.40 9.39 9.24
N HIS A 195 -8.63 10.71 9.27
CA HIS A 195 -7.99 11.61 10.23
C HIS A 195 -8.25 11.23 11.69
N LEU A 196 -9.41 10.61 11.97
CA LEU A 196 -9.82 10.17 13.30
C LEU A 196 -9.32 8.77 13.66
N ARG A 197 -8.69 8.05 12.72
CA ARG A 197 -8.20 6.67 12.90
C ARG A 197 -9.26 5.71 13.43
N GLN A 198 -10.50 5.90 12.97
CA GLN A 198 -11.66 5.12 13.41
C GLN A 198 -11.92 3.90 12.52
N GLY A 199 -11.19 3.75 11.41
CA GLY A 199 -11.37 2.67 10.46
C GLY A 199 -12.57 2.86 9.53
N VAL A 200 -13.12 4.07 9.46
CA VAL A 200 -14.27 4.43 8.60
C VAL A 200 -14.07 5.82 8.01
N VAL A 201 -14.22 5.92 6.68
CA VAL A 201 -14.06 7.16 5.91
C VAL A 201 -15.30 7.36 5.03
N SER A 202 -15.76 8.61 4.92
CA SER A 202 -16.74 9.03 3.91
C SER A 202 -16.00 9.62 2.72
N PHE A 203 -16.30 9.14 1.51
CA PHE A 203 -15.67 9.63 0.28
C PHE A 203 -16.66 10.44 -0.55
N ILE A 204 -16.15 11.49 -1.19
CA ILE A 204 -16.82 12.08 -2.36
C ILE A 204 -16.65 11.10 -3.52
N TYR A 205 -17.68 10.92 -4.34
CA TYR A 205 -17.67 9.92 -5.42
C TYR A 205 -16.48 10.10 -6.37
N ASP A 206 -16.23 11.33 -6.81
CA ASP A 206 -15.13 11.65 -7.73
C ASP A 206 -13.75 11.38 -7.10
N ASP A 207 -13.59 11.76 -5.83
CA ASP A 207 -12.38 11.50 -5.04
C ASP A 207 -12.12 10.00 -4.85
N PHE A 208 -13.17 9.21 -4.64
CA PHE A 208 -13.10 7.75 -4.60
C PHE A 208 -12.65 7.18 -5.94
N LEU A 209 -13.23 7.64 -7.06
CA LEU A 209 -12.83 7.18 -8.39
C LEU A 209 -11.38 7.55 -8.70
N GLN A 210 -11.00 8.81 -8.48
CA GLN A 210 -9.63 9.26 -8.70
C GLN A 210 -8.64 8.41 -7.88
N GLY A 211 -8.92 8.18 -6.61
CA GLY A 211 -8.02 7.38 -5.77
C GLY A 211 -7.94 5.89 -6.11
N THR A 212 -9.01 5.30 -6.64
CA THR A 212 -9.07 3.84 -6.86
C THR A 212 -8.78 3.41 -8.29
N MET A 213 -9.03 4.27 -9.27
CA MET A 213 -8.85 3.97 -10.70
C MET A 213 -7.46 4.33 -11.21
N THR A 214 -6.74 5.23 -10.54
CA THR A 214 -5.36 5.57 -10.92
C THR A 214 -4.34 4.57 -10.40
N ILE A 215 -4.72 3.70 -9.46
CA ILE A 215 -3.93 2.58 -8.88
C ILE A 215 -4.39 1.27 -9.52
#